data_AF-A0A3C0REQ3-F1
#
_entry.id   AF-A0A3C0REQ3-F1
#
_cell.length_a   1.000
_cell.length_b   1.000
_cell.length_c   1.000
_cell.angle_alpha   90.00
_cell.angle_beta   90.00
_cell.angle_gamma   90.00
#
_symmetry.space_group_name_H-M   'P 1'
#
loop_
_entity.id
_entity.type
_entity.pdbx_description
1 polymer ?
#
loop_
_entity_poly.entity_id
_entity_poly.type
_entity_poly.pdbx_seq_one_letter_code
_entity_poly.pdbx_strand_id
1 'polypeptide(L)'
;LSGGALGYVHIPGMNDGAFRTTYEEIMGKYFHKKGIVVDTRNNGGGDLVADLATFLSGKKFMEYGNDIRSNGYEPNFRWTKPSISIANEANYSDGHCYAYMVKEINV
;
A
#
# COMPACT_ATOMS: atom_id res chain seq x y z
N LEU A 1 -2.99 -17.54 -8.97
CA LEU A 1 -3.08 -16.78 -7.69
C LEU A 1 -4.41 -16.05 -7.63
N SER A 2 -5.17 -16.19 -6.53
CA SER A 2 -6.42 -15.49 -6.16
C SER A 2 -7.53 -15.30 -7.23
N GLY A 3 -7.46 -15.95 -8.39
CA GLY A 3 -8.36 -15.67 -9.53
C GLY A 3 -8.24 -14.23 -10.05
N GLY A 4 -7.10 -13.57 -9.83
CA GLY A 4 -6.88 -12.17 -10.22
C GLY A 4 -7.54 -11.14 -9.30
N ALA A 5 -8.04 -11.54 -8.13
CA ALA A 5 -8.71 -10.65 -7.18
C ALA A 5 -7.75 -9.74 -6.40
N LEU A 6 -6.50 -10.16 -6.20
CA LEU A 6 -5.46 -9.41 -5.48
C LEU A 6 -4.41 -8.87 -6.44
N GLY A 7 -3.89 -7.68 -6.16
CA GLY A 7 -2.64 -7.20 -6.74
C GLY A 7 -1.44 -7.63 -5.88
N TYR A 8 -0.23 -7.42 -6.40
CA TYR A 8 1.01 -7.73 -5.71
C TYR A 8 2.06 -6.68 -6.09
N VAL A 9 2.75 -6.14 -5.09
CA VAL A 9 3.91 -5.26 -5.25
C VAL A 9 5.05 -5.78 -4.40
N HIS A 10 6.28 -5.54 -4.84
CA HIS A 10 7.48 -5.81 -4.07
C HIS A 10 8.27 -4.52 -3.84
N ILE A 11 8.60 -4.23 -2.58
CA ILE A 11 9.36 -3.05 -2.16
C ILE A 11 10.73 -3.55 -1.64
N PRO A 12 11.78 -3.56 -2.48
CA PRO A 12 13.11 -4.08 -2.10
C PRO A 12 13.97 -3.06 -1.33
N GLY A 13 13.55 -1.79 -1.26
CA GLY A 13 14.26 -0.74 -0.52
C GLY A 13 13.34 0.44 -0.28
N MET A 14 13.70 1.29 0.69
CA MET A 14 12.88 2.44 1.11
C MET A 14 13.42 3.74 0.50
N ASN A 15 13.32 3.89 -0.82
CA ASN A 15 13.74 5.11 -1.54
C ASN A 15 12.63 5.61 -2.47
N ASP A 16 12.76 6.85 -2.96
CA ASP A 16 11.77 7.51 -3.83
C ASP A 16 11.38 6.65 -5.05
N GLY A 17 12.36 6.02 -5.70
CA GLY A 17 12.10 5.15 -6.86
C GLY A 17 11.18 3.98 -6.52
N ALA A 18 11.47 3.28 -5.43
CA ALA A 18 10.64 2.17 -4.96
C ALA A 18 9.23 2.64 -4.55
N PHE A 19 9.11 3.81 -3.90
CA PHE A 19 7.81 4.37 -3.55
C PHE A 19 6.97 4.69 -4.78
N ARG A 20 7.56 5.37 -5.78
CA ARG A 20 6.86 5.77 -7.00
C ARG A 20 6.37 4.57 -7.80
N THR A 21 7.19 3.53 -7.96
CA THR A 21 6.76 2.28 -8.59
C THR A 21 5.62 1.62 -7.82
N THR A 22 5.72 1.56 -6.49
CA THR A 22 4.66 1.00 -5.62
C THR A 22 3.34 1.74 -5.80
N TYR A 23 3.38 3.08 -5.76
CA TYR A 23 2.21 3.92 -5.94
C TYR A 23 1.59 3.73 -7.34
N GLU A 24 2.41 3.78 -8.40
CA GLU A 24 1.97 3.61 -9.78
C GLU A 24 1.29 2.24 -9.99
N GLU A 25 1.87 1.16 -9.48
CA GLU A 25 1.29 -0.17 -9.63
C GLU A 25 -0.03 -0.30 -8.86
N ILE A 26 -0.08 0.17 -7.60
CA ILE A 26 -1.28 0.03 -6.75
C ILE A 26 -2.42 0.90 -7.28
N MET A 27 -2.14 2.17 -7.58
CA MET A 27 -3.15 3.15 -7.97
C MET A 27 -3.47 3.14 -9.46
N GLY A 28 -2.62 2.52 -10.29
CA GLY A 28 -2.87 2.28 -11.70
C GLY A 28 -3.30 0.84 -11.96
N LYS A 29 -2.32 -0.04 -12.19
CA LYS A 29 -2.52 -1.43 -12.62
C LYS A 29 -3.45 -2.24 -11.71
N TYR A 30 -3.39 -2.01 -10.40
CA TYR A 30 -4.15 -2.76 -9.40
C TYR A 30 -5.32 -2.00 -8.80
N PHE A 31 -5.68 -0.83 -9.34
CA PHE A 31 -6.70 0.03 -8.76
C PHE A 31 -8.03 -0.70 -8.51
N HIS A 32 -8.45 -1.56 -9.45
CA HIS A 32 -9.71 -2.31 -9.36
C HIS A 32 -9.63 -3.62 -8.57
N LYS A 33 -8.46 -3.98 -8.00
CA LYS A 33 -8.33 -5.19 -7.19
C LYS A 33 -9.08 -5.05 -5.86
N LYS A 34 -9.40 -6.20 -5.25
CA LYS A 34 -10.08 -6.28 -3.94
C LYS A 34 -9.12 -5.98 -2.79
N GLY A 35 -7.83 -6.18 -2.99
CA GLY A 35 -6.79 -5.98 -2.00
C GLY A 35 -5.41 -6.05 -2.66
N ILE A 36 -4.38 -5.69 -1.89
CA ILE A 36 -3.00 -5.71 -2.33
C ILE A 36 -2.14 -6.59 -1.41
N VAL A 37 -1.21 -7.34 -1.98
CA VAL A 37 -0.12 -7.96 -1.23
C VAL A 37 1.10 -7.05 -1.34
N VAL A 38 1.62 -6.59 -0.20
CA VAL A 38 2.82 -5.77 -0.11
C VAL A 38 3.97 -6.63 0.42
N ASP A 39 4.88 -7.00 -0.46
CA ASP A 39 6.03 -7.83 -0.12
C ASP A 39 7.26 -6.96 0.14
N THR A 40 7.73 -6.95 1.39
CA THR A 40 8.96 -6.26 1.80
C THR A 40 10.09 -7.22 2.15
N ARG A 41 9.96 -8.53 1.86
CA ARG A 41 11.03 -9.51 2.17
C ARG A 41 12.34 -9.09 1.50
N ASN A 42 13.44 -9.18 2.24
CA ASN A 42 14.77 -8.75 1.81
C ASN A 42 14.88 -7.25 1.50
N ASN A 43 14.08 -6.41 2.15
CA ASN A 43 14.16 -4.95 2.00
C ASN A 43 15.38 -4.37 2.73
N GLY A 44 16.22 -3.64 1.99
CA GLY A 44 17.49 -3.07 2.48
C GLY A 44 17.38 -1.79 3.34
N GLY A 45 16.18 -1.29 3.61
CA GLY A 45 15.95 -0.06 4.37
C GLY A 45 16.05 1.23 3.53
N GLY A 46 16.08 2.37 4.22
CA GLY A 46 16.02 3.71 3.64
C GLY A 46 15.14 4.63 4.52
N ASP A 47 14.18 5.35 3.94
CA ASP A 47 13.29 6.28 4.64
C ASP A 47 11.95 6.42 3.91
N LEU A 48 10.98 5.54 4.22
CA LEU A 48 9.61 5.57 3.64
C LEU A 48 8.51 5.14 4.63
N VAL A 49 8.82 4.76 5.87
CA VAL A 49 7.81 4.19 6.77
C VAL A 49 6.62 5.12 6.98
N ALA A 50 6.85 6.42 7.16
CA ALA A 50 5.77 7.40 7.32
C ALA A 50 4.91 7.55 6.04
N ASP A 51 5.53 7.53 4.86
CA ASP A 51 4.84 7.64 3.59
C ASP A 51 4.01 6.38 3.30
N LEU A 52 4.57 5.20 3.53
CA LEU A 52 3.87 3.93 3.39
C LEU A 52 2.75 3.77 4.42
N ALA A 53 2.95 4.21 5.66
CA ALA A 53 1.89 4.27 6.67
C ALA A 53 0.73 5.14 6.19
N THR A 54 1.05 6.36 5.76
CA THR A 54 0.08 7.33 5.25
C THR A 54 -0.69 6.79 4.05
N PHE A 55 0.00 6.12 3.14
CA PHE A 55 -0.58 5.57 1.92
C PHE A 55 -1.47 4.36 2.18
N LEU A 56 -1.03 3.42 3.02
CA LEU A 56 -1.74 2.15 3.29
C LEU A 56 -2.86 2.30 4.32
N SER A 57 -2.84 3.34 5.16
CA SER A 57 -3.89 3.60 6.17
C SER A 57 -5.06 4.43 5.62
N GLY A 58 -5.25 4.47 4.30
CA GLY A 58 -6.33 5.25 3.69
C GLY A 58 -7.70 4.75 4.12
N LYS A 59 -8.58 5.67 4.53
CA LYS A 59 -9.98 5.37 4.84
C LYS A 59 -10.88 6.28 4.02
N LYS A 60 -11.69 5.71 3.13
CA LYS A 60 -12.70 6.48 2.38
C LYS A 60 -13.65 7.13 3.39
N PHE A 61 -13.76 8.45 3.35
CA PHE A 61 -14.62 9.23 4.26
C PHE A 61 -15.61 10.15 3.54
N MET A 62 -15.43 10.38 2.24
CA MET A 62 -16.34 11.19 1.43
C MET A 62 -16.50 10.58 0.04
N GLU A 63 -17.69 10.75 -0.53
CA GLU A 63 -18.01 10.36 -1.90
C GLU A 63 -18.48 11.59 -2.66
N TYR A 64 -17.87 11.86 -3.81
CA TYR A 64 -18.33 12.88 -4.73
C TYR A 64 -19.42 12.25 -5.59
N GLY A 65 -20.65 12.69 -5.45
CA GLY A 65 -21.74 12.08 -6.21
C GLY A 65 -23.05 12.82 -6.06
N ASN A 66 -24.06 12.28 -6.73
CA ASN A 66 -25.46 12.60 -6.55
C ASN A 66 -26.24 11.30 -6.31
N ASP A 67 -27.56 11.39 -6.23
CA ASP A 67 -28.43 10.24 -5.93
C ASP A 67 -28.36 9.10 -6.97
N ILE A 68 -27.71 9.31 -8.11
CA ILE A 68 -27.71 8.38 -9.25
C ILE A 68 -26.30 7.82 -9.52
N ARG A 69 -25.23 8.55 -9.18
CA ARG A 69 -23.85 8.08 -9.42
C ARG A 69 -22.81 8.69 -8.48
N SER A 70 -21.71 7.95 -8.36
CA SER A 70 -20.44 8.41 -7.80
C SER A 70 -19.49 8.87 -8.91
N ASN A 71 -18.84 10.00 -8.70
CA ASN A 71 -17.84 10.65 -9.53
C ASN A 71 -16.43 10.57 -8.91
N GLY A 72 -16.28 10.01 -7.71
CA GLY A 72 -15.00 9.89 -7.00
C GLY A 72 -15.18 9.81 -5.49
N TYR A 73 -14.08 9.78 -4.75
CA TYR A 73 -14.11 9.73 -3.29
C TYR A 73 -12.85 10.34 -2.68
N GLU A 74 -12.89 10.66 -1.39
CA GLU A 74 -11.69 11.05 -0.63
C GLU A 74 -11.35 10.03 0.47
N PRO A 75 -10.05 9.77 0.70
CA PRO A 75 -8.92 10.21 -0.13
C PRO A 75 -8.82 9.38 -1.42
N ASN A 76 -8.60 10.03 -2.57
CA ASN A 76 -8.36 9.30 -3.84
C ASN A 76 -6.88 8.93 -4.08
N PHE A 77 -5.96 9.51 -3.30
CA PHE A 77 -4.50 9.34 -3.43
C PHE A 77 -3.90 8.37 -2.39
N ARG A 78 -4.75 7.69 -1.61
CA ARG A 78 -4.33 6.67 -0.63
C ARG A 78 -5.03 5.35 -0.93
N TRP A 79 -4.39 4.25 -0.61
CA TRP A 79 -5.01 2.94 -0.72
C TRP A 79 -6.09 2.80 0.36
N THR A 80 -7.33 2.53 -0.07
CA THR A 80 -8.51 2.48 0.82
C THR A 80 -9.12 1.08 0.96
N LYS A 81 -8.44 0.07 0.41
CA LYS A 81 -8.88 -1.34 0.43
C LYS A 81 -7.92 -2.16 1.31
N PRO A 82 -8.25 -3.42 1.65
CA PRO A 82 -7.37 -4.23 2.48
C PRO A 82 -5.98 -4.46 1.86
N SER A 83 -4.97 -4.56 2.73
CA SER A 83 -3.62 -5.00 2.37
C SER A 83 -3.23 -6.26 3.13
N ILE A 84 -2.25 -6.98 2.60
CA ILE A 84 -1.58 -8.11 3.26
C ILE A 84 -0.09 -7.83 3.15
N SER A 85 0.58 -7.65 4.28
CA SER A 85 2.03 -7.43 4.29
C SER A 85 2.79 -8.71 4.52
N ILE A 86 3.90 -8.87 3.79
CA ILE A 86 4.85 -9.96 3.96
C ILE A 86 6.23 -9.35 4.25
N ALA A 87 6.90 -9.87 5.28
CA ALA A 87 8.24 -9.48 5.70
C ALA A 87 9.01 -10.73 6.15
N ASN A 88 10.35 -10.66 6.16
CA ASN A 88 11.21 -11.72 6.68
C ASN A 88 12.34 -11.14 7.55
N GLU A 89 13.23 -12.02 8.03
CA GLU A 89 14.38 -11.68 8.88
C GLU A 89 15.38 -10.73 8.21
N ALA A 90 15.37 -10.65 6.88
CA ALA A 90 16.26 -9.79 6.09
C ALA A 90 15.72 -8.37 5.88
N ASN A 91 14.57 -8.00 6.43
CA ASN A 91 14.12 -6.61 6.48
C ASN A 91 15.03 -5.79 7.41
N TYR A 92 15.85 -4.91 6.84
CA TYR A 92 16.83 -4.12 7.57
C TYR A 92 16.38 -2.65 7.72
N SER A 93 16.79 -2.01 8.83
CA SER A 93 16.56 -0.58 9.11
C SER A 93 15.08 -0.20 8.92
N ASP A 94 14.75 0.73 8.03
CA ASP A 94 13.38 1.18 7.79
C ASP A 94 12.47 0.06 7.23
N GLY A 95 13.04 -0.99 6.62
CA GLY A 95 12.33 -2.23 6.31
C GLY A 95 11.84 -2.97 7.56
N HIS A 96 12.60 -2.94 8.66
CA HIS A 96 12.17 -3.47 9.96
C HIS A 96 11.08 -2.59 10.57
N CYS A 97 11.26 -1.27 10.54
CA CYS A 97 10.27 -0.30 11.01
C CYS A 97 8.93 -0.44 10.27
N TYR A 98 8.93 -0.75 8.97
CA TYR A 98 7.71 -1.05 8.22
C TYR A 98 6.93 -2.24 8.81
N ALA A 99 7.61 -3.35 9.12
CA ALA A 99 6.97 -4.53 9.70
C ALA A 99 6.38 -4.25 11.09
N TYR A 100 7.02 -3.36 11.88
CA TYR A 100 6.46 -2.87 13.14
C TYR A 100 5.22 -1.99 12.87
N MET A 101 5.34 -1.02 11.97
CA MET A 101 4.28 -0.07 11.62
C MET A 101 2.99 -0.79 11.20
N VAL A 102 3.08 -1.77 10.29
CA VAL A 102 1.94 -2.57 9.82
C VAL A 102 1.14 -3.17 10.99
N LYS A 103 1.85 -3.72 11.99
CA LYS A 103 1.22 -4.30 13.19
C LYS A 103 0.56 -3.23 14.07
N GLU A 104 1.24 -2.11 14.28
CA GLU A 104 0.79 -1.04 15.16
C GLU A 104 -0.48 -0.35 14.63
N ILE A 105 -0.53 -0.08 13.32
CA ILE A 105 -1.65 0.66 12.71
C ILE A 105 -2.68 -0.23 12.01
N ASN A 106 -2.48 -1.55 12.02
CA ASN A 106 -3.39 -2.58 11.51
C ASN A 106 -3.82 -2.35 10.04
N VAL A 107 -2.83 -2.24 9.15
CA VAL A 107 -3.01 -2.01 7.70
C VAL A 107 -2.53 -3.17 6.84
#